data_AF-A0A0A0HKH2-F1
#
_entry.id   AF-A0A0A0HKH2-F1
#
_cell.length_a   1.000
_cell.length_b   1.000
_cell.length_c   1.000
_cell.angle_alpha   90.00
_cell.angle_beta   90.00
_cell.angle_gamma   90.00
#
_symmetry.space_group_name_H-M   'P 1'
#
loop_
_entity.id
_entity.type
_entity.pdbx_description
1 polymer ?
#
loop_
_entity_poly.entity_id
_entity_poly.type
_entity_poly.pdbx_seq_one_letter_code
_entity_poly.pdbx_strand_id
1 'polypeptide(L)'
;MSESVDIKFTDSLRAWLERRPCEVAVWIAYRAAARVLPVWWDGVLSDTLARKRRLTALPVLRSTLISSVAVKSPTDAINAAIVDATRAASTVPVDRAIHAADSAAHAANAAAANNADFAADAADACGLAALAISAKVSWPAVRADVNVVADGEFPDARPLWQEGAGPLAEQWRAIKWQVDQSEGAGDWQFWIAWYDALLEGRPMLADAGRTWEMLEEIALINPEIWGEGPEVVNPVIRGIWELHRLRAEVAALQAEKEMFLAVQASAAHRGHNQPPEGLVDDAPEVARQIIIIWDGLDEARDELERDAPDKGVLCAIAERMLAALNAVVAYCGKVGDRMIMAVAATIGTGGGAALLDHFVINGRLSQFVKDLISFGIGG
;
A
#
# COMPACT_ATOMS: atom_id res chain seq x y z
N MET A 1 22.18 14.38 -24.95
CA MET A 1 23.52 13.96 -24.49
C MET A 1 23.50 14.13 -22.98
N SER A 2 23.34 13.04 -22.22
CA SER A 2 23.35 13.12 -20.76
C SER A 2 24.78 13.43 -20.31
N GLU A 3 24.95 14.53 -19.59
CA GLU A 3 26.17 14.80 -18.85
C GLU A 3 26.38 13.63 -17.88
N SER A 4 27.46 12.86 -18.03
CA SER A 4 27.70 11.74 -17.11
C SER A 4 27.99 12.32 -15.74
N VAL A 5 27.03 12.24 -14.82
CA VAL A 5 27.17 12.84 -13.50
C VAL A 5 28.18 12.02 -12.69
N ASP A 6 29.36 12.59 -12.42
CA ASP A 6 30.45 11.94 -11.66
C ASP A 6 30.17 11.98 -10.15
N ILE A 7 29.14 11.26 -9.69
CA ILE A 7 28.78 11.15 -8.27
C ILE A 7 29.54 9.97 -7.65
N LYS A 8 30.57 10.28 -6.89
CA LYS A 8 31.41 9.29 -6.20
C LYS A 8 31.09 9.19 -4.71
N PHE A 9 30.89 10.33 -4.06
CA PHE A 9 30.73 10.46 -2.60
C PHE A 9 29.80 11.63 -2.23
N THR A 10 29.57 11.81 -0.92
CA THR A 10 28.70 12.83 -0.31
C THR A 10 28.89 14.22 -0.91
N ASP A 11 30.11 14.74 -0.97
CA ASP A 11 30.37 16.10 -1.47
C ASP A 11 29.99 16.28 -2.95
N SER A 12 30.26 15.27 -3.79
CA SER A 12 29.88 15.31 -5.20
C SER A 12 28.37 15.22 -5.42
N LEU A 13 27.65 14.48 -4.56
CA LEU A 13 26.20 14.44 -4.58
C LEU A 13 25.62 15.78 -4.12
N ARG A 14 26.12 16.35 -3.02
CA ARG A 14 25.69 17.65 -2.49
C ARG A 14 25.80 18.75 -3.55
N ALA A 15 26.98 18.89 -4.17
CA ALA A 15 27.22 19.89 -5.19
C ALA A 15 26.30 19.73 -6.42
N TRP A 16 25.87 18.51 -6.71
CA TRP A 16 24.88 18.25 -7.77
C TRP A 16 23.46 18.65 -7.32
N LEU A 17 23.07 18.29 -6.09
CA LEU A 17 21.75 18.58 -5.52
C LEU A 17 21.50 20.07 -5.29
N GLU A 18 22.52 20.87 -4.96
CA GLU A 18 22.43 22.34 -4.83
C GLU A 18 21.92 23.04 -6.10
N ARG A 19 21.98 22.36 -7.25
CA ARG A 19 21.55 22.86 -8.56
C ARG A 19 20.28 22.17 -9.06
N ARG A 20 19.50 21.57 -8.16
CA ARG A 20 18.28 20.83 -8.46
C ARG A 20 17.10 21.33 -7.61
N PRO A 21 15.85 21.11 -8.05
CA PRO A 21 14.68 21.31 -7.21
C PRO A 21 14.79 20.49 -5.91
N CYS A 22 14.20 20.99 -4.81
CA CYS A 22 14.31 20.33 -3.51
C CYS A 22 13.71 18.92 -3.53
N GLU A 23 12.65 18.71 -4.32
CA GLU A 23 11.97 17.42 -4.49
C GLU A 23 12.93 16.33 -4.99
N VAL A 24 13.94 16.68 -5.79
CA VAL A 24 14.99 15.76 -6.26
C VAL A 24 15.85 15.29 -5.10
N ALA A 25 16.22 16.20 -4.21
CA ALA A 25 17.00 15.88 -3.02
C ALA A 25 16.19 15.01 -2.05
N VAL A 26 14.93 15.37 -1.80
CA VAL A 26 14.02 14.60 -0.94
C VAL A 26 13.82 13.19 -1.50
N TRP A 27 13.61 13.06 -2.81
CA TRP A 27 13.45 11.75 -3.47
C TRP A 27 14.67 10.85 -3.29
N ILE A 28 15.88 11.40 -3.48
CA ILE A 28 17.13 10.66 -3.29
C ILE A 28 17.34 10.30 -1.81
N ALA A 29 17.05 11.23 -0.90
CA ALA A 29 17.25 11.05 0.53
C ALA A 29 16.34 9.97 1.11
N TYR A 30 15.03 10.00 0.81
CA TYR A 30 14.11 8.97 1.32
C TYR A 30 14.49 7.58 0.80
N ARG A 31 14.94 7.47 -0.46
CA ARG A 31 15.34 6.17 -1.02
C ARG A 31 16.61 5.64 -0.35
N ALA A 32 17.54 6.52 -0.01
CA ALA A 32 18.72 6.14 0.76
C ALA A 32 18.34 5.64 2.17
N ALA A 33 17.44 6.35 2.87
CA ALA A 33 16.93 5.93 4.17
C ALA A 33 16.17 4.59 4.11
N ALA A 34 15.26 4.44 3.14
CA ALA A 34 14.47 3.23 2.95
C ALA A 34 15.35 2.00 2.70
N ARG A 35 16.46 2.12 1.97
CA ARG A 35 17.40 1.01 1.72
C ARG A 35 18.03 0.43 2.97
N VAL A 36 18.15 1.22 4.05
CA VAL A 36 18.80 0.81 5.30
C VAL A 36 17.83 0.63 6.46
N LEU A 37 16.53 0.79 6.20
CA LEU A 37 15.45 0.56 7.14
C LEU A 37 15.51 -0.81 7.84
N PRO A 38 15.84 -1.93 7.16
CA PRO A 38 16.00 -3.22 7.85
C PRO A 38 17.12 -3.22 8.90
N VAL A 39 18.17 -2.42 8.75
CA VAL A 39 19.27 -2.35 9.73
C VAL A 39 18.75 -1.78 11.05
N TRP A 40 17.93 -0.74 11.00
CA TRP A 40 17.30 -0.18 12.21
C TRP A 40 16.28 -1.15 12.80
N TRP A 41 15.39 -1.71 11.97
CA TRP A 41 14.29 -2.55 12.45
C TRP A 41 14.81 -3.82 13.12
N ASP A 42 15.76 -4.52 12.50
CA ASP A 42 16.43 -5.66 13.12
C ASP A 42 17.17 -5.25 14.40
N GLY A 43 17.80 -4.07 14.40
CA GLY A 43 18.45 -3.50 15.56
C GLY A 43 17.51 -3.36 16.76
N VAL A 44 16.34 -2.75 16.59
CA VAL A 44 15.37 -2.60 17.70
C VAL A 44 14.71 -3.92 18.12
N LEU A 45 14.61 -4.89 17.20
CA LEU A 45 14.10 -6.22 17.52
C LEU A 45 15.13 -7.07 18.27
N SER A 46 16.42 -7.00 17.92
CA SER A 46 17.45 -7.92 18.43
C SER A 46 18.36 -7.34 19.51
N ASP A 47 18.60 -6.03 19.52
CA ASP A 47 19.58 -5.39 20.40
C ASP A 47 19.05 -5.23 21.84
N THR A 48 19.85 -5.71 22.79
CA THR A 48 19.47 -5.70 24.21
C THR A 48 19.37 -4.29 24.80
N LEU A 49 20.19 -3.34 24.32
CA LEU A 49 20.15 -1.95 24.76
C LEU A 49 18.95 -1.22 24.17
N ALA A 50 18.61 -1.48 22.91
CA ALA A 50 17.40 -0.96 22.27
C ALA A 50 16.13 -1.41 23.03
N ARG A 51 16.05 -2.71 23.37
CA ARG A 51 14.97 -3.25 24.21
C ARG A 51 14.91 -2.62 25.61
N LYS A 52 16.06 -2.45 26.28
CA LYS A 52 16.14 -1.78 27.59
C LYS A 52 15.62 -0.34 27.55
N ARG A 53 15.82 0.35 26.42
CA ARG A 53 15.36 1.72 26.20
C ARG A 53 13.97 1.80 25.58
N ARG A 54 13.31 0.66 25.34
CA ARG A 54 11.99 0.56 24.71
C ARG A 54 11.93 1.28 23.36
N LEU A 55 13.02 1.19 22.59
CA LEU A 55 13.04 1.70 21.22
C LEU A 55 12.15 0.83 20.34
N THR A 56 11.51 1.45 19.36
CA THR A 56 10.62 0.77 18.40
C THR A 56 11.03 1.15 16.97
N ALA A 57 10.53 0.40 15.99
CA ALA A 57 10.78 0.72 14.58
C ALA A 57 10.04 1.99 14.14
N LEU A 58 8.98 2.36 14.87
CA LEU A 58 7.98 3.35 14.49
C LEU A 58 8.54 4.75 14.15
N PRO A 59 9.49 5.35 14.90
CA PRO A 59 9.97 6.70 14.57
C PRO A 59 10.72 6.76 13.22
N VAL A 60 11.52 5.73 12.92
CA VAL A 60 12.26 5.61 11.65
C VAL A 60 11.32 5.28 10.49
N LEU A 61 10.35 4.40 10.72
CA LEU A 61 9.29 4.08 9.76
C LEU A 61 8.47 5.32 9.40
N ARG A 62 7.99 6.06 10.40
CA ARG A 62 7.26 7.32 10.24
C ARG A 62 8.07 8.35 9.46
N SER A 63 9.30 8.61 9.86
CA SER A 63 10.17 9.60 9.20
C SER A 63 10.41 9.25 7.73
N THR A 64 10.64 7.97 7.43
CA THR A 64 10.85 7.51 6.05
C THR A 64 9.57 7.61 5.21
N LEU A 65 8.41 7.24 5.78
CA LEU A 65 7.11 7.36 5.11
C LEU A 65 6.78 8.82 4.80
N ILE A 66 6.86 9.72 5.78
CA ILE A 66 6.55 11.14 5.59
C ILE A 66 7.49 11.76 4.55
N SER A 67 8.79 11.42 4.59
CA SER A 67 9.76 11.88 3.57
C SER A 67 9.36 11.45 2.16
N SER A 68 8.79 10.24 1.99
CA SER A 68 8.31 9.78 0.69
C SER A 68 7.05 10.52 0.22
N VAL A 69 6.14 10.84 1.15
CA VAL A 69 4.91 11.61 0.86
C VAL A 69 5.25 13.06 0.49
N ALA A 70 6.23 13.67 1.15
CA ALA A 70 6.65 15.04 0.89
C ALA A 70 7.12 15.30 -0.55
N VAL A 71 7.62 14.26 -1.25
CA VAL A 71 7.98 14.37 -2.67
C VAL A 71 6.74 14.58 -3.55
N LYS A 72 5.60 13.99 -3.18
CA LYS A 72 4.37 13.98 -4.00
C LYS A 72 3.37 15.05 -3.56
N SER A 73 3.28 15.33 -2.27
CA SER A 73 2.33 16.27 -1.66
C SER A 73 3.02 17.20 -0.65
N PRO A 74 3.86 18.18 -1.09
CA PRO A 74 4.53 19.10 -0.19
C PRO A 74 3.57 20.18 0.34
N THR A 75 2.71 19.82 1.30
CA THR A 75 1.76 20.74 1.94
C THR A 75 2.30 21.26 3.28
N ASP A 76 1.73 22.36 3.79
CA ASP A 76 2.07 22.90 5.11
C ASP A 76 1.79 21.88 6.25
N ALA A 77 0.75 21.06 6.08
CA ALA A 77 0.41 20.01 7.03
C ALA A 77 1.47 18.89 7.03
N ILE A 78 1.97 18.50 5.84
CA ILE A 78 3.08 17.54 5.73
C ILE A 78 4.37 18.14 6.32
N ASN A 79 4.68 19.41 6.06
CA ASN A 79 5.81 20.08 6.69
C ASN A 79 5.72 20.09 8.23
N ALA A 80 4.52 20.30 8.78
CA ALA A 80 4.30 20.21 10.22
C ALA A 80 4.51 18.78 10.75
N ALA A 81 4.04 17.76 10.02
CA ALA A 81 4.24 16.35 10.37
C ALA A 81 5.72 15.94 10.33
N ILE A 82 6.48 16.45 9.36
CA ILE A 82 7.95 16.28 9.27
C ILE A 82 8.63 16.82 10.52
N VAL A 83 8.33 18.07 10.90
CA VAL A 83 8.94 18.73 12.06
C VAL A 83 8.62 17.96 13.34
N ASP A 84 7.41 17.43 13.48
CA ASP A 84 7.02 16.60 14.61
C ASP A 84 7.79 15.27 14.66
N ALA A 85 7.85 14.53 13.54
CA ALA A 85 8.59 13.28 13.43
C ALA A 85 10.08 13.45 13.77
N THR A 86 10.70 14.56 13.33
CA THR A 86 12.09 14.93 13.64
C THR A 86 12.32 15.06 15.15
N ARG A 87 11.36 15.61 15.92
CA ARG A 87 11.49 15.77 17.38
C ARG A 87 11.35 14.45 18.15
N ALA A 88 10.63 13.48 17.59
CA ALA A 88 10.45 12.16 18.20
C ALA A 88 11.67 11.24 18.03
N ALA A 89 12.62 11.60 17.15
CA ALA A 89 13.82 10.81 16.91
C ALA A 89 14.71 10.74 18.16
N SER A 90 15.21 9.55 18.46
CA SER A 90 16.03 9.28 19.63
C SER A 90 17.50 9.13 19.25
N THR A 91 18.35 10.08 19.63
CA THR A 91 19.81 9.92 19.47
C THR A 91 20.35 8.94 20.52
N VAL A 92 20.38 7.65 20.19
CA VAL A 92 20.93 6.62 21.08
C VAL A 92 22.26 6.10 20.52
N PRO A 93 23.33 6.02 21.33
CA PRO A 93 24.53 5.29 20.95
C PRO A 93 24.26 3.78 21.01
N VAL A 94 23.78 3.25 19.89
CA VAL A 94 23.71 1.82 19.54
C VAL A 94 24.92 1.44 18.66
N ASP A 95 24.94 0.22 18.13
CA ASP A 95 25.90 -0.16 17.07
C ASP A 95 25.98 0.90 15.96
N ARG A 96 27.17 1.09 15.39
CA ARG A 96 27.41 2.16 14.39
C ARG A 96 26.50 2.02 13.17
N ALA A 97 26.21 0.81 12.71
CA ALA A 97 25.36 0.60 11.56
C ALA A 97 23.89 0.94 11.87
N ILE A 98 23.42 0.57 13.06
CA ILE A 98 22.07 0.88 13.54
C ILE A 98 21.91 2.40 13.69
N HIS A 99 22.88 3.08 14.30
CA HIS A 99 22.84 4.54 14.46
C HIS A 99 22.89 5.27 13.11
N ALA A 100 23.69 4.75 12.15
CA ALA A 100 23.75 5.31 10.80
C ALA A 100 22.42 5.13 10.05
N ALA A 101 21.70 4.02 10.24
CA ALA A 101 20.39 3.79 9.64
C ALA A 101 19.32 4.75 10.18
N ASP A 102 19.27 4.94 11.51
CA ASP A 102 18.40 5.93 12.16
C ASP A 102 18.71 7.37 11.67
N SER A 103 19.99 7.73 11.66
CA SER A 103 20.44 9.06 11.22
C SER A 103 20.13 9.29 9.74
N ALA A 104 20.19 8.26 8.88
CA ALA A 104 19.83 8.38 7.48
C ALA A 104 18.35 8.74 7.30
N ALA A 105 17.45 8.15 8.08
CA ALA A 105 16.03 8.50 8.07
C ALA A 105 15.78 9.92 8.61
N HIS A 106 16.52 10.33 9.66
CA HIS A 106 16.44 11.68 10.17
C HIS A 106 16.89 12.73 9.14
N ALA A 107 18.02 12.48 8.47
CA ALA A 107 18.53 13.36 7.42
C ALA A 107 17.59 13.41 6.19
N ALA A 108 16.94 12.30 5.84
CA ALA A 108 15.90 12.31 4.80
C ALA A 108 14.69 13.17 5.18
N ASN A 109 14.24 13.07 6.44
CA ASN A 109 13.14 13.88 6.95
C ASN A 109 13.52 15.36 7.06
N ALA A 110 14.76 15.67 7.42
CA ALA A 110 15.27 17.04 7.42
C ALA A 110 15.32 17.64 6.01
N ALA A 111 15.79 16.88 5.01
CA ALA A 111 15.73 17.29 3.62
C ALA A 111 14.28 17.55 3.15
N ALA A 112 13.33 16.73 3.61
CA ALA A 112 11.90 16.86 3.31
C ALA A 112 11.28 18.13 3.90
N ALA A 113 11.85 18.71 4.97
CA ALA A 113 11.36 19.94 5.59
C ALA A 113 11.52 21.20 4.71
N ASN A 114 12.04 21.03 3.48
CA ASN A 114 12.24 22.08 2.48
C ASN A 114 12.99 23.31 3.05
N ASN A 115 14.00 23.03 3.86
CA ASN A 115 14.88 24.04 4.46
C ASN A 115 15.97 24.47 3.44
N ALA A 116 16.77 25.48 3.76
CA ALA A 116 17.86 25.94 2.90
C ALA A 116 18.99 24.89 2.73
N ASP A 117 19.03 23.88 3.59
CA ASP A 117 20.09 22.87 3.69
C ASP A 117 19.68 21.52 3.05
N PHE A 118 18.56 21.48 2.31
CA PHE A 118 17.98 20.24 1.75
C PHE A 118 19.00 19.38 0.98
N ALA A 119 19.91 20.02 0.25
CA ALA A 119 20.94 19.35 -0.55
C ALA A 119 22.02 18.70 0.34
N ALA A 120 22.35 19.34 1.46
CA ALA A 120 23.30 18.81 2.44
C ALA A 120 22.68 17.64 3.20
N ASP A 121 21.45 17.81 3.70
CA ASP A 121 20.69 16.78 4.41
C ASP A 121 20.50 15.51 3.55
N ALA A 122 20.14 15.69 2.27
CA ALA A 122 19.98 14.57 1.35
C ALA A 122 21.30 13.84 1.04
N ALA A 123 22.40 14.58 0.89
CA ALA A 123 23.72 13.99 0.70
C ALA A 123 24.19 13.23 1.95
N ASP A 124 23.89 13.75 3.13
CA ASP A 124 24.21 13.12 4.41
C ASP A 124 23.39 11.84 4.61
N ALA A 125 22.09 11.83 4.27
CA ALA A 125 21.27 10.62 4.26
C ALA A 125 21.90 9.50 3.42
N CYS A 126 22.42 9.82 2.23
CA CYS A 126 23.14 8.88 1.36
C CYS A 126 24.46 8.40 1.95
N GLY A 127 25.23 9.30 2.57
CA GLY A 127 26.48 8.96 3.26
C GLY A 127 26.26 8.05 4.47
N LEU A 128 25.22 8.32 5.25
CA LEU A 128 24.83 7.53 6.42
C LEU A 128 24.29 6.15 6.00
N ALA A 129 23.49 6.08 4.94
CA ALA A 129 23.09 4.80 4.36
C ALA A 129 24.29 3.98 3.88
N ALA A 130 25.29 4.63 3.25
CA ALA A 130 26.54 3.98 2.87
C ALA A 130 27.34 3.45 4.06
N LEU A 131 27.28 4.12 5.22
CA LEU A 131 27.90 3.68 6.47
C LEU A 131 27.15 2.52 7.13
N ALA A 132 25.81 2.51 7.07
CA ALA A 132 24.98 1.47 7.68
C ALA A 132 25.13 0.10 7.00
N ILE A 133 25.45 0.08 5.70
CA ILE A 133 25.63 -1.17 4.94
C ILE A 133 27.03 -1.28 4.33
N SER A 134 27.29 -0.54 3.25
CA SER A 134 28.56 -0.47 2.54
C SER A 134 28.49 0.58 1.44
N ALA A 135 29.50 1.45 1.39
CA ALA A 135 29.67 2.43 0.31
C ALA A 135 29.73 1.77 -1.09
N LYS A 136 30.26 0.54 -1.19
CA LYS A 136 30.34 -0.18 -2.47
C LYS A 136 28.99 -0.61 -3.01
N VAL A 137 27.97 -0.72 -2.16
CA VAL A 137 26.61 -1.13 -2.54
C VAL A 137 25.67 0.07 -2.61
N SER A 138 25.79 1.00 -1.66
CA SER A 138 24.92 2.19 -1.57
C SER A 138 25.13 3.18 -2.72
N TRP A 139 26.38 3.58 -3.01
CA TRP A 139 26.64 4.61 -4.02
C TRP A 139 26.25 4.24 -5.46
N PRO A 140 26.39 2.98 -5.93
CA PRO A 140 25.80 2.56 -7.20
C PRO A 140 24.29 2.76 -7.26
N ALA A 141 23.56 2.45 -6.18
CA ALA A 141 22.11 2.63 -6.12
C ALA A 141 21.73 4.12 -6.14
N VAL A 142 22.46 4.97 -5.43
CA VAL A 142 22.31 6.43 -5.44
C VAL A 142 22.56 7.01 -6.84
N ARG A 143 23.59 6.56 -7.55
CA ARG A 143 23.85 7.00 -8.94
C ARG A 143 22.71 6.61 -9.89
N ALA A 144 22.19 5.39 -9.74
CA ALA A 144 21.08 4.93 -10.57
C ALA A 144 19.82 5.76 -10.32
N ASP A 145 19.56 6.12 -9.07
CA ASP A 145 18.50 7.04 -8.67
C ASP A 145 18.69 8.43 -9.28
N VAL A 146 19.90 9.02 -9.18
CA VAL A 146 20.22 10.32 -9.78
C VAL A 146 19.97 10.34 -11.29
N ASN A 147 20.37 9.29 -12.00
CA ASN A 147 20.18 9.23 -13.46
C ASN A 147 18.70 9.24 -13.87
N VAL A 148 17.79 8.87 -12.97
CA VAL A 148 16.36 8.73 -13.24
C VAL A 148 15.65 10.04 -13.00
N VAL A 149 15.99 10.72 -11.91
CA VAL A 149 15.37 11.99 -11.52
C VAL A 149 16.15 13.20 -12.03
N ALA A 150 17.15 12.99 -12.88
CA ALA A 150 18.01 14.07 -13.42
C ALA A 150 17.19 15.16 -14.13
N ASP A 151 16.09 14.77 -14.78
CA ASP A 151 15.18 15.64 -15.52
C ASP A 151 14.03 16.17 -14.64
N GLY A 152 13.99 15.83 -13.34
CA GLY A 152 12.96 16.28 -12.39
C GLY A 152 11.67 15.45 -12.38
N GLU A 153 11.63 14.33 -13.11
CA GLU A 153 10.49 13.42 -13.10
C GLU A 153 10.65 12.31 -12.05
N PHE A 154 9.59 12.04 -11.29
CA PHE A 154 9.60 11.06 -10.21
C PHE A 154 8.69 9.87 -10.52
N PRO A 155 9.23 8.65 -10.67
CA PRO A 155 8.41 7.48 -10.91
C PRO A 155 7.51 7.20 -9.70
N ASP A 156 6.24 6.87 -9.97
CA ASP A 156 5.31 6.42 -8.92
C ASP A 156 5.73 5.08 -8.31
N ALA A 157 6.45 4.27 -9.09
CA ALA A 157 6.87 2.93 -8.72
C ALA A 157 8.27 2.66 -9.28
N ARG A 158 9.22 2.35 -8.39
CA ARG A 158 10.59 1.95 -8.78
C ARG A 158 11.24 1.11 -7.68
N PRO A 159 11.79 -0.08 -8.01
CA PRO A 159 12.45 -0.94 -7.04
C PRO A 159 13.54 -0.19 -6.28
N LEU A 160 13.65 -0.38 -4.96
CA LEU A 160 14.70 0.26 -4.16
C LEU A 160 16.12 -0.13 -4.63
N TRP A 161 16.27 -1.37 -5.10
CA TRP A 161 17.53 -1.91 -5.63
C TRP A 161 17.41 -2.16 -7.13
N GLN A 162 18.42 -1.78 -7.90
CA GLN A 162 18.39 -1.95 -9.36
C GLN A 162 18.52 -3.42 -9.78
N GLU A 163 19.15 -4.24 -8.93
CA GLU A 163 19.44 -5.64 -9.21
C GLU A 163 19.09 -6.50 -7.98
N GLY A 164 18.19 -7.47 -8.20
CA GLY A 164 17.81 -8.47 -7.21
C GLY A 164 17.12 -7.91 -5.96
N ALA A 165 17.09 -8.72 -4.90
CA ALA A 165 16.43 -8.39 -3.63
C ALA A 165 17.23 -7.42 -2.72
N GLY A 166 18.38 -6.92 -3.20
CA GLY A 166 19.28 -6.08 -2.41
C GLY A 166 20.12 -6.82 -1.36
N PRO A 167 21.06 -6.12 -0.70
CA PRO A 167 22.01 -6.72 0.24
C PRO A 167 21.37 -7.16 1.57
N LEU A 168 20.17 -6.67 1.89
CA LEU A 168 19.50 -6.92 3.17
C LEU A 168 18.36 -7.95 3.07
N ALA A 169 18.26 -8.71 1.97
CA ALA A 169 17.16 -9.64 1.73
C ALA A 169 16.99 -10.70 2.83
N GLU A 170 18.09 -11.27 3.32
CA GLU A 170 18.07 -12.25 4.42
C GLU A 170 17.65 -11.62 5.75
N GLN A 171 18.17 -10.42 6.05
CA GLN A 171 17.81 -9.66 7.24
C GLN A 171 16.32 -9.28 7.21
N TRP A 172 15.82 -8.85 6.06
CA TRP A 172 14.41 -8.55 5.86
C TRP A 172 13.51 -9.78 6.07
N ARG A 173 13.92 -10.95 5.56
CA ARG A 173 13.20 -12.21 5.81
C ARG A 173 13.13 -12.55 7.30
N ALA A 174 14.21 -12.32 8.04
CA ALA A 174 14.26 -12.53 9.48
C ALA A 174 13.33 -11.57 10.24
N ILE A 175 13.30 -10.28 9.85
CA ILE A 175 12.37 -9.29 10.43
C ILE A 175 10.92 -9.73 10.23
N LYS A 176 10.52 -10.10 9.00
CA LYS A 176 9.16 -10.57 8.71
C LYS A 176 8.78 -11.74 9.62
N TRP A 177 9.67 -12.74 9.72
CA TRP A 177 9.44 -13.88 10.60
C TRP A 177 9.28 -13.46 12.07
N GLN A 178 10.11 -12.55 12.59
CA GLN A 178 10.00 -12.10 13.99
C GLN A 178 8.72 -11.31 14.25
N VAL A 179 8.31 -10.44 13.32
CA VAL A 179 7.08 -9.66 13.41
C VAL A 179 5.86 -10.58 13.38
N ASP A 180 5.84 -11.56 12.48
CA ASP A 180 4.73 -12.53 12.38
C ASP A 180 4.58 -13.41 13.64
N GLN A 181 5.66 -13.60 14.40
CA GLN A 181 5.64 -14.33 15.67
C GLN A 181 5.37 -13.44 16.90
N SER A 182 5.23 -12.12 16.72
CA SER A 182 5.02 -11.17 17.82
C SER A 182 3.53 -11.03 18.18
N GLU A 183 3.27 -10.69 19.45
CA GLU A 183 1.93 -10.24 19.85
C GLU A 183 1.60 -8.95 19.10
N GLY A 184 0.39 -8.85 18.53
CA GLY A 184 0.02 -7.73 17.67
C GLY A 184 0.64 -7.78 16.26
N ALA A 185 1.05 -8.96 15.76
CA ALA A 185 1.59 -9.12 14.40
C ALA A 185 0.72 -8.43 13.33
N GLY A 186 -0.61 -8.45 13.47
CA GLY A 186 -1.57 -7.79 12.58
C GLY A 186 -1.43 -6.27 12.52
N ASP A 187 -1.00 -5.62 13.61
CA ASP A 187 -0.78 -4.17 13.68
C ASP A 187 0.43 -3.73 12.84
N TRP A 188 1.41 -4.61 12.65
CA TRP A 188 2.64 -4.28 11.91
C TRP A 188 2.58 -4.60 10.41
N GLN A 189 1.52 -5.27 9.94
CA GLN A 189 1.42 -5.75 8.56
C GLN A 189 1.44 -4.62 7.52
N PHE A 190 0.90 -3.44 7.87
CA PHE A 190 1.00 -2.26 6.99
C PHE A 190 2.46 -1.95 6.64
N TRP A 191 3.32 -1.88 7.66
CA TRP A 191 4.73 -1.53 7.49
C TRP A 191 5.50 -2.60 6.71
N ILE A 192 5.16 -3.88 6.91
CA ILE A 192 5.70 -4.99 6.11
C ILE A 192 5.29 -4.84 4.64
N ALA A 193 4.00 -4.66 4.38
CA ALA A 193 3.45 -4.53 3.03
C ALA A 193 3.98 -3.28 2.30
N TRP A 194 4.09 -2.16 3.02
CA TRP A 194 4.64 -0.91 2.51
C TRP A 194 6.10 -1.07 2.10
N TYR A 195 6.93 -1.69 2.94
CA TYR A 195 8.34 -1.88 2.62
C TYR A 195 8.55 -2.92 1.50
N ASP A 196 7.76 -4.01 1.48
CA ASP A 196 7.77 -4.96 0.34
C ASP A 196 7.39 -4.26 -0.97
N ALA A 197 6.38 -3.38 -0.97
CA ALA A 197 6.00 -2.59 -2.14
C ALA A 197 7.12 -1.65 -2.63
N LEU A 198 7.86 -1.01 -1.71
CA LEU A 198 9.04 -0.21 -2.04
C LEU A 198 10.17 -1.05 -2.65
N LEU A 199 10.45 -2.22 -2.07
CA LEU A 199 11.48 -3.15 -2.58
C LEU A 199 11.15 -3.61 -4.00
N GLU A 200 9.91 -3.98 -4.24
CA GLU A 200 9.40 -4.46 -5.53
C GLU A 200 9.16 -3.34 -6.54
N GLY A 201 9.08 -2.09 -6.08
CA GLY A 201 8.84 -0.94 -6.93
C GLY A 201 7.44 -0.89 -7.50
N ARG A 202 6.44 -1.19 -6.69
CA ARG A 202 5.01 -1.14 -7.05
C ARG A 202 4.23 -0.27 -6.07
N PRO A 203 3.07 0.27 -6.46
CA PRO A 203 2.15 0.89 -5.51
C PRO A 203 1.64 -0.15 -4.49
N MET A 204 1.19 0.32 -3.32
CA MET A 204 0.60 -0.56 -2.29
C MET A 204 -0.80 -1.04 -2.70
N LEU A 205 -1.56 -0.18 -3.38
CA LEU A 205 -2.88 -0.46 -3.92
C LEU A 205 -2.80 -0.56 -5.45
N ALA A 206 -3.81 -1.18 -6.06
CA ALA A 206 -3.87 -1.31 -7.52
C ALA A 206 -3.87 0.06 -8.24
N ASP A 207 -4.46 1.06 -7.61
CA ASP A 207 -4.42 2.46 -8.05
C ASP A 207 -3.31 3.23 -7.32
N ALA A 208 -2.45 3.88 -8.08
CA ALA A 208 -1.33 4.66 -7.53
C ALA A 208 -1.82 5.93 -6.84
N GLY A 209 -2.88 6.58 -7.34
CA GLY A 209 -3.47 7.78 -6.71
C GLY A 209 -3.97 7.48 -5.30
N ARG A 210 -4.81 6.45 -5.16
CA ARG A 210 -5.30 5.97 -3.86
C ARG A 210 -4.18 5.51 -2.93
N THR A 211 -3.09 4.97 -3.47
CA THR A 211 -1.90 4.65 -2.66
C THR A 211 -1.35 5.92 -2.00
N TRP A 212 -1.21 7.01 -2.76
CA TRP A 212 -0.69 8.27 -2.22
C TRP A 212 -1.66 8.96 -1.27
N GLU A 213 -2.98 8.94 -1.55
CA GLU A 213 -4.01 9.43 -0.64
C GLU A 213 -3.94 8.71 0.73
N MET A 214 -3.83 7.38 0.72
CA MET A 214 -3.68 6.58 1.93
C MET A 214 -2.39 6.92 2.70
N LEU A 215 -1.26 7.02 2.01
CA LEU A 215 0.02 7.35 2.65
C LEU A 215 0.03 8.77 3.22
N GLU A 216 -0.62 9.72 2.54
CA GLU A 216 -0.82 11.08 3.03
C GLU A 216 -1.71 11.11 4.28
N GLU A 217 -2.83 10.38 4.28
CA GLU A 217 -3.69 10.26 5.46
C GLU A 217 -2.94 9.67 6.66
N ILE A 218 -2.12 8.64 6.45
CA ILE A 218 -1.24 8.06 7.48
C ILE A 218 -0.21 9.07 7.96
N ALA A 219 0.44 9.80 7.06
CA ALA A 219 1.42 10.83 7.41
C ALA A 219 0.82 11.94 8.29
N LEU A 220 -0.46 12.25 8.07
CA LEU A 220 -1.21 13.31 8.75
C LEU A 220 -1.96 12.84 10.02
N ILE A 221 -1.80 11.59 10.45
CA ILE A 221 -2.29 11.14 11.76
C ILE A 221 -1.80 12.12 12.84
N ASN A 222 -2.70 12.50 13.76
CA ASN A 222 -2.42 13.47 14.82
C ASN A 222 -1.10 13.12 15.55
N PRO A 223 -0.13 14.05 15.64
CA PRO A 223 1.10 13.91 16.41
C PRO A 223 0.95 13.29 17.81
N GLU A 224 -0.14 13.61 18.52
CA GLU A 224 -0.40 13.08 19.85
C GLU A 224 -0.58 11.56 19.82
N ILE A 225 -1.28 11.02 18.81
CA ILE A 225 -1.48 9.57 18.61
C ILE A 225 -0.14 8.87 18.34
N TRP A 226 0.74 9.49 17.56
CA TRP A 226 2.09 8.97 17.36
C TRP A 226 2.91 8.88 18.66
N GLY A 227 2.70 9.83 19.57
CA GLY A 227 3.36 9.88 20.88
C GLY A 227 2.89 8.79 21.86
N GLU A 228 1.72 8.19 21.62
CA GLU A 228 1.19 7.10 22.47
C GLU A 228 1.87 5.74 22.22
N GLY A 229 2.59 5.60 21.10
CA GLY A 229 3.36 4.40 20.77
C GLY A 229 2.65 3.43 19.80
N PRO A 230 3.34 2.36 19.36
CA PRO A 230 2.86 1.48 18.30
C PRO A 230 1.54 0.78 18.62
N GLU A 231 1.25 0.50 19.88
CA GLU A 231 0.04 -0.17 20.36
C GLU A 231 -1.22 0.67 20.15
N VAL A 232 -1.07 2.00 19.99
CA VAL A 232 -2.17 2.91 19.70
C VAL A 232 -2.17 3.33 18.23
N VAL A 233 -1.02 3.72 17.68
CA VAL A 233 -0.98 4.24 16.30
C VAL A 233 -1.10 3.16 15.23
N ASN A 234 -0.55 1.96 15.44
CA ASN A 234 -0.61 0.92 14.40
C ASN A 234 -2.05 0.42 14.14
N PRO A 235 -2.93 0.26 15.16
CA PRO A 235 -4.35 0.02 14.92
C PRO A 235 -5.03 1.12 14.09
N VAL A 236 -4.67 2.39 14.30
CA VAL A 236 -5.19 3.52 13.50
C VAL A 236 -4.70 3.41 12.05
N ILE A 237 -3.42 3.16 11.84
CA ILE A 237 -2.81 2.95 10.53
C ILE A 237 -3.48 1.77 9.80
N ARG A 238 -3.70 0.65 10.50
CA ARG A 238 -4.43 -0.51 9.95
C ARG A 238 -5.83 -0.11 9.51
N GLY A 239 -6.56 0.65 10.32
CA GLY A 239 -7.89 1.13 9.96
C GLY A 239 -7.91 1.95 8.67
N ILE A 240 -6.96 2.89 8.52
CA ILE A 240 -6.80 3.70 7.30
C ILE A 240 -6.46 2.79 6.11
N TRP A 241 -5.46 1.91 6.27
CA TRP A 241 -5.04 1.01 5.20
C TRP A 241 -6.17 0.08 4.71
N GLU A 242 -6.90 -0.53 5.63
CA GLU A 242 -8.03 -1.41 5.30
C GLU A 242 -9.16 -0.66 4.60
N LEU A 243 -9.48 0.56 5.05
CA LEU A 243 -10.47 1.40 4.37
C LEU A 243 -10.08 1.66 2.91
N HIS A 244 -8.85 2.08 2.67
CA HIS A 244 -8.35 2.35 1.32
C HIS A 244 -8.23 1.08 0.47
N ARG A 245 -7.89 -0.06 1.08
CA ARG A 245 -7.88 -1.37 0.40
C ARG A 245 -9.28 -1.76 -0.06
N LEU A 246 -10.29 -1.62 0.79
CA LEU A 246 -11.69 -1.90 0.47
C LEU A 246 -12.22 -0.95 -0.62
N ARG A 247 -11.88 0.33 -0.53
CA ARG A 247 -12.19 1.34 -1.56
C ARG A 247 -11.60 1.01 -2.93
N ALA A 248 -10.33 0.61 -2.97
CA ALA A 248 -9.69 0.20 -4.21
C ALA A 248 -10.32 -1.09 -4.79
N GLU A 249 -10.63 -2.05 -3.91
CA GLU A 249 -11.20 -3.32 -4.31
C GLU A 249 -12.63 -3.19 -4.84
N VAL A 250 -13.50 -2.42 -4.16
CA VAL A 250 -14.87 -2.18 -4.63
C VAL A 250 -14.89 -1.47 -5.97
N ALA A 251 -13.99 -0.50 -6.18
CA ALA A 251 -13.86 0.21 -7.45
C ALA A 251 -13.41 -0.72 -8.59
N ALA A 252 -12.45 -1.62 -8.32
CA ALA A 252 -12.02 -2.62 -9.30
C ALA A 252 -13.14 -3.61 -9.66
N LEU A 253 -13.85 -4.13 -8.66
CA LEU A 253 -15.00 -5.02 -8.87
C LEU A 253 -16.13 -4.34 -9.66
N GLN A 254 -16.34 -3.04 -9.47
CA GLN A 254 -17.31 -2.27 -10.24
C GLN A 254 -16.87 -2.04 -11.68
N ALA A 255 -15.60 -1.68 -11.93
CA ALA A 255 -15.09 -1.55 -13.28
C ALA A 255 -15.22 -2.88 -14.06
N GLU A 256 -14.95 -4.01 -13.39
CA GLU A 256 -15.14 -5.35 -13.96
C GLU A 256 -16.62 -5.63 -14.25
N LYS A 257 -17.54 -5.32 -13.32
CA LYS A 257 -19.00 -5.38 -13.52
C LYS A 257 -19.44 -4.55 -14.75
N GLU A 258 -18.94 -3.33 -14.89
CA GLU A 258 -19.30 -2.44 -16.01
C GLU A 258 -18.78 -2.93 -17.36
N MET A 259 -17.50 -3.30 -17.43
CA MET A 259 -16.91 -3.91 -18.63
C MET A 259 -17.71 -5.14 -19.05
N PHE A 260 -18.10 -5.95 -18.07
CA PHE A 260 -18.91 -7.13 -18.28
C PHE A 260 -20.28 -6.81 -18.89
N LEU A 261 -21.02 -5.84 -18.31
CA LEU A 261 -22.33 -5.42 -18.82
C LEU A 261 -22.24 -4.82 -20.24
N ALA A 262 -21.17 -4.09 -20.55
CA ALA A 262 -20.94 -3.51 -21.88
C ALA A 262 -20.73 -4.58 -22.97
N VAL A 263 -20.00 -5.66 -22.67
CA VAL A 263 -19.81 -6.80 -23.58
C VAL A 263 -21.15 -7.49 -23.87
N GLN A 264 -22.01 -7.63 -22.87
CA GLN A 264 -23.35 -8.23 -23.02
C GLN A 264 -24.27 -7.37 -23.90
N ALA A 265 -24.35 -6.07 -23.64
CA ALA A 265 -25.17 -5.16 -24.44
C ALA A 265 -24.77 -5.22 -25.92
N SER A 266 -23.46 -5.34 -26.18
CA SER A 266 -22.88 -5.50 -27.52
C SER A 266 -23.13 -6.88 -28.14
N ALA A 267 -23.25 -7.94 -27.35
CA ALA A 267 -23.58 -9.29 -27.82
C ALA A 267 -25.07 -9.44 -28.13
N ALA A 268 -25.95 -8.86 -27.30
CA ALA A 268 -27.39 -8.81 -27.52
C ALA A 268 -27.77 -8.04 -28.80
N HIS A 269 -27.01 -6.98 -29.14
CA HIS A 269 -27.15 -6.28 -30.41
C HIS A 269 -26.70 -7.10 -31.64
N ARG A 270 -25.92 -8.17 -31.47
CA ARG A 270 -25.28 -8.94 -32.55
C ARG A 270 -25.90 -10.31 -32.82
N GLY A 271 -26.90 -10.78 -32.07
CA GLY A 271 -27.47 -12.11 -32.28
C GLY A 271 -28.91 -12.33 -31.82
N HIS A 272 -29.73 -12.89 -32.70
CA HIS A 272 -31.05 -13.49 -32.43
C HIS A 272 -30.91 -14.94 -31.92
N ASN A 273 -30.30 -15.15 -30.74
CA ASN A 273 -30.31 -16.48 -30.12
C ASN A 273 -31.39 -16.53 -29.04
N GLN A 274 -32.59 -17.00 -29.41
CA GLN A 274 -33.61 -17.36 -28.43
C GLN A 274 -33.12 -18.57 -27.63
N PRO A 275 -33.10 -18.50 -26.29
CA PRO A 275 -32.76 -19.66 -25.48
C PRO A 275 -33.84 -20.74 -25.67
N PRO A 276 -33.50 -22.04 -25.52
CA PRO A 276 -34.48 -23.12 -25.59
C PRO A 276 -35.57 -22.90 -24.53
N GLU A 277 -36.83 -23.09 -24.93
CA GLU A 277 -37.95 -23.11 -23.99
C GLU A 277 -37.79 -24.26 -22.99
N GLY A 278 -37.71 -23.93 -21.69
CA GLY A 278 -37.54 -24.91 -20.61
C GLY A 278 -36.54 -24.50 -19.52
N LEU A 279 -36.53 -23.22 -19.11
CA LEU A 279 -35.72 -22.81 -17.97
C LEU A 279 -36.29 -23.40 -16.68
N VAL A 280 -35.39 -24.04 -15.94
CA VAL A 280 -35.58 -24.66 -14.62
C VAL A 280 -36.35 -23.72 -13.68
N ASP A 281 -37.32 -24.23 -12.92
CA ASP A 281 -38.28 -23.48 -12.08
C ASP A 281 -37.65 -22.43 -11.13
N ASP A 282 -36.36 -22.58 -10.80
CA ASP A 282 -35.62 -21.71 -9.88
C ASP A 282 -34.84 -20.55 -10.55
N ALA A 283 -34.82 -20.46 -11.90
CA ALA A 283 -34.03 -19.44 -12.62
C ALA A 283 -34.36 -17.96 -12.24
N PRO A 284 -35.62 -17.57 -11.98
CA PRO A 284 -35.95 -16.22 -11.52
C PRO A 284 -35.36 -15.89 -10.14
N GLU A 285 -35.20 -16.89 -9.27
CA GLU A 285 -34.63 -16.70 -7.93
C GLU A 285 -33.14 -16.39 -7.99
N VAL A 286 -32.39 -17.10 -8.85
CA VAL A 286 -30.95 -16.85 -9.03
C VAL A 286 -30.69 -15.45 -9.58
N ALA A 287 -31.53 -14.99 -10.52
CA ALA A 287 -31.44 -13.62 -11.03
C ALA A 287 -31.67 -12.57 -9.93
N ARG A 288 -32.64 -12.81 -9.03
CA ARG A 288 -32.86 -11.92 -7.86
C ARG A 288 -31.64 -11.84 -6.96
N GLN A 289 -31.03 -12.98 -6.64
CA GLN A 289 -29.83 -13.00 -5.79
C GLN A 289 -28.66 -12.25 -6.44
N ILE A 290 -28.49 -12.38 -7.76
CA ILE A 290 -27.47 -11.64 -8.51
C ILE A 290 -27.71 -10.13 -8.46
N ILE A 291 -28.95 -9.67 -8.59
CA ILE A 291 -29.29 -8.25 -8.44
C ILE A 291 -28.91 -7.76 -7.04
N ILE A 292 -29.24 -8.52 -5.99
CA ILE A 292 -28.88 -8.17 -4.60
C ILE A 292 -27.37 -7.99 -4.43
N ILE A 293 -26.57 -8.85 -5.06
CA ILE A 293 -25.11 -8.76 -5.00
C ILE A 293 -24.60 -7.51 -5.72
N TRP A 294 -25.12 -7.21 -6.90
CA TRP A 294 -24.69 -6.05 -7.67
C TRP A 294 -25.14 -4.72 -7.07
N ASP A 295 -26.34 -4.66 -6.53
CA ASP A 295 -26.84 -3.49 -5.79
C ASP A 295 -26.05 -3.33 -4.50
N GLY A 296 -25.77 -4.43 -3.79
CA GLY A 296 -24.92 -4.41 -2.60
C GLY A 296 -23.49 -3.91 -2.87
N LEU A 297 -22.91 -4.24 -4.02
CA LEU A 297 -21.60 -3.71 -4.43
C LEU A 297 -21.64 -2.19 -4.65
N ASP A 298 -22.72 -1.69 -5.27
CA ASP A 298 -22.90 -0.25 -5.50
C ASP A 298 -23.14 0.50 -4.19
N GLU A 299 -23.99 -0.03 -3.31
CA GLU A 299 -24.23 0.51 -1.97
C GLU A 299 -22.95 0.51 -1.12
N ALA A 300 -22.15 -0.57 -1.19
CA ALA A 300 -20.87 -0.65 -0.47
C ALA A 300 -19.88 0.42 -0.95
N ARG A 301 -19.79 0.67 -2.26
CA ARG A 301 -18.97 1.76 -2.80
C ARG A 301 -19.44 3.10 -2.25
N ASP A 302 -20.72 3.38 -2.38
CA ASP A 302 -21.30 4.68 -2.01
C ASP A 302 -21.08 4.97 -0.51
N GLU A 303 -21.16 3.95 0.34
CA GLU A 303 -20.87 4.08 1.76
C GLU A 303 -19.37 4.20 2.06
N LEU A 304 -18.51 3.41 1.39
CA LEU A 304 -17.05 3.47 1.55
C LEU A 304 -16.45 4.81 1.12
N GLU A 305 -17.00 5.47 0.11
CA GLU A 305 -16.53 6.77 -0.40
C GLU A 305 -16.94 7.97 0.47
N ARG A 306 -17.70 7.76 1.55
CA ARG A 306 -18.00 8.82 2.52
C ARG A 306 -16.75 9.20 3.32
N ASP A 307 -16.68 10.45 3.77
CA ASP A 307 -15.62 10.94 4.66
C ASP A 307 -15.49 10.11 5.95
N ALA A 308 -16.64 9.68 6.49
CA ALA A 308 -16.74 8.79 7.63
C ALA A 308 -17.76 7.67 7.33
N PRO A 309 -17.30 6.54 6.76
CA PRO A 309 -18.15 5.39 6.49
C PRO A 309 -18.73 4.79 7.77
N ASP A 310 -20.03 4.49 7.75
CA ASP A 310 -20.72 3.82 8.83
C ASP A 310 -20.46 2.31 8.75
N LYS A 311 -19.66 1.84 9.71
CA LYS A 311 -19.29 0.42 9.84
C LYS A 311 -20.49 -0.52 9.99
N GLY A 312 -21.56 -0.08 10.65
CA GLY A 312 -22.78 -0.86 10.81
C GLY A 312 -23.54 -1.01 9.50
N VAL A 313 -23.59 0.06 8.70
CA VAL A 313 -24.16 0.03 7.35
C VAL A 313 -23.35 -0.90 6.44
N LEU A 314 -22.03 -0.78 6.43
CA LEU A 314 -21.15 -1.67 5.65
C LEU A 314 -21.31 -3.13 6.05
N CYS A 315 -21.40 -3.43 7.35
CA CYS A 315 -21.65 -4.79 7.84
C CYS A 315 -22.99 -5.33 7.35
N ALA A 316 -24.06 -4.54 7.43
CA ALA A 316 -25.39 -4.95 6.98
C ALA A 316 -25.45 -5.18 5.45
N ILE A 317 -24.76 -4.34 4.66
CA ILE A 317 -24.60 -4.55 3.21
C ILE A 317 -23.86 -5.86 2.95
N ALA A 318 -22.73 -6.07 3.62
CA ALA A 318 -21.89 -7.25 3.43
C ALA A 318 -22.60 -8.55 3.84
N GLU A 319 -23.35 -8.57 4.94
CA GLU A 319 -24.15 -9.72 5.37
C GLU A 319 -25.23 -10.09 4.34
N ARG A 320 -25.91 -9.07 3.78
CA ARG A 320 -26.91 -9.27 2.72
C ARG A 320 -26.26 -9.83 1.47
N MET A 321 -25.11 -9.29 1.05
CA MET A 321 -24.34 -9.82 -0.07
C MET A 321 -23.92 -11.26 0.21
N LEU A 322 -23.41 -11.57 1.41
CA LEU A 322 -22.98 -12.92 1.78
C LEU A 322 -24.12 -13.94 1.72
N ALA A 323 -25.31 -13.58 2.20
CA ALA A 323 -26.50 -14.42 2.11
C ALA A 323 -26.86 -14.72 0.64
N ALA A 324 -26.84 -13.69 -0.21
CA ALA A 324 -27.11 -13.84 -1.64
C ALA A 324 -26.01 -14.65 -2.35
N LEU A 325 -24.74 -14.43 -2.00
CA LEU A 325 -23.62 -15.22 -2.48
C LEU A 325 -23.83 -16.71 -2.15
N ASN A 326 -24.15 -17.02 -0.89
CA ASN A 326 -24.40 -18.40 -0.46
C ASN A 326 -25.61 -19.04 -1.16
N ALA A 327 -26.66 -18.27 -1.44
CA ALA A 327 -27.82 -18.75 -2.19
C ALA A 327 -27.47 -19.12 -3.64
N VAL A 328 -26.65 -18.29 -4.30
CA VAL A 328 -26.12 -18.58 -5.65
C VAL A 328 -25.27 -19.85 -5.61
N VAL A 329 -24.31 -19.98 -4.68
CA VAL A 329 -23.45 -21.17 -4.54
C VAL A 329 -24.26 -22.44 -4.27
N ALA A 330 -25.26 -22.37 -3.39
CA ALA A 330 -26.14 -23.50 -3.09
C ALA A 330 -26.95 -23.94 -4.32
N TYR A 331 -27.34 -23.00 -5.17
CA TYR A 331 -27.95 -23.30 -6.46
C TYR A 331 -26.94 -23.96 -7.43
N CYS A 332 -25.71 -23.45 -7.54
CA CYS A 332 -24.64 -24.05 -8.36
C CYS A 332 -24.44 -25.53 -8.02
N GLY A 333 -24.33 -25.85 -6.73
CA GLY A 333 -24.10 -27.21 -6.25
C GLY A 333 -25.24 -28.19 -6.57
N LYS A 334 -26.47 -27.71 -6.76
CA LYS A 334 -27.63 -28.53 -7.13
C LYS A 334 -27.73 -28.80 -8.63
N VAL A 335 -27.18 -27.90 -9.44
CA VAL A 335 -27.55 -27.77 -10.86
C VAL A 335 -26.38 -28.10 -11.81
N GLY A 336 -25.13 -28.11 -11.32
CA GLY A 336 -23.96 -28.50 -12.13
C GLY A 336 -23.83 -27.67 -13.42
N ASP A 337 -23.56 -28.30 -14.56
CA ASP A 337 -23.45 -27.63 -15.88
C ASP A 337 -24.70 -26.83 -16.30
N ARG A 338 -25.88 -27.14 -15.74
CA ARG A 338 -27.12 -26.42 -16.07
C ARG A 338 -27.15 -25.00 -15.47
N MET A 339 -26.29 -24.68 -14.51
CA MET A 339 -26.20 -23.35 -13.90
C MET A 339 -25.58 -22.33 -14.87
N ILE A 340 -24.57 -22.75 -15.64
CA ILE A 340 -23.99 -21.94 -16.71
C ILE A 340 -25.10 -21.54 -17.70
N MET A 341 -25.99 -22.47 -18.05
CA MET A 341 -27.14 -22.22 -18.92
C MET A 341 -28.23 -21.34 -18.29
N ALA A 342 -28.57 -21.55 -17.02
CA ALA A 342 -29.61 -20.79 -16.32
C ALA A 342 -29.19 -19.32 -16.11
N VAL A 343 -27.94 -19.08 -15.71
CA VAL A 343 -27.43 -17.71 -15.52
C VAL A 343 -27.08 -17.06 -16.86
N ALA A 344 -26.65 -17.85 -17.86
CA ALA A 344 -26.60 -17.41 -19.26
C ALA A 344 -27.97 -16.98 -19.81
N ALA A 345 -29.06 -17.61 -19.38
CA ALA A 345 -30.39 -17.28 -19.87
C ALA A 345 -31.03 -16.08 -19.16
N THR A 346 -30.66 -15.81 -17.90
CA THR A 346 -31.21 -14.67 -17.14
C THR A 346 -30.45 -13.36 -17.35
N ILE A 347 -29.15 -13.42 -17.66
CA ILE A 347 -28.29 -12.23 -17.78
C ILE A 347 -27.69 -12.11 -19.20
N GLY A 348 -27.95 -13.10 -20.07
CA GLY A 348 -27.23 -13.31 -21.32
C GLY A 348 -26.02 -14.22 -21.11
N THR A 349 -25.55 -14.92 -22.14
CA THR A 349 -24.53 -15.99 -22.05
C THR A 349 -23.20 -15.57 -21.40
N GLY A 350 -22.87 -14.28 -21.37
CA GLY A 350 -21.67 -13.78 -20.67
C GLY A 350 -21.80 -13.67 -19.14
N GLY A 351 -22.99 -13.40 -18.60
CA GLY A 351 -23.17 -12.87 -17.23
C GLY A 351 -23.28 -13.92 -16.17
N GLY A 352 -23.70 -15.11 -16.58
CA GLY A 352 -23.44 -16.30 -15.81
C GLY A 352 -21.96 -16.59 -15.65
N ALA A 353 -21.17 -16.45 -16.72
CA ALA A 353 -19.77 -16.86 -16.71
C ALA A 353 -18.87 -15.94 -15.88
N ALA A 354 -19.02 -14.61 -15.97
CA ALA A 354 -18.21 -13.67 -15.18
C ALA A 354 -18.54 -13.70 -13.68
N LEU A 355 -19.82 -13.86 -13.34
CA LEU A 355 -20.27 -14.00 -11.97
C LEU A 355 -19.77 -15.35 -11.40
N LEU A 356 -19.86 -16.44 -12.16
CA LEU A 356 -19.19 -17.71 -11.84
C LEU A 356 -17.67 -17.54 -11.67
N ASP A 357 -17.00 -16.74 -12.49
CA ASP A 357 -15.56 -16.56 -12.40
C ASP A 357 -15.16 -15.85 -11.09
N HIS A 358 -15.83 -14.76 -10.73
CA HIS A 358 -15.60 -14.04 -9.46
C HIS A 358 -16.04 -14.83 -8.22
N PHE A 359 -17.07 -15.67 -8.35
CA PHE A 359 -17.59 -16.50 -7.26
C PHE A 359 -16.86 -17.82 -7.04
N VAL A 360 -16.68 -18.57 -8.13
CA VAL A 360 -16.36 -20.00 -8.13
C VAL A 360 -14.91 -20.24 -8.54
N ILE A 361 -14.37 -19.43 -9.45
CA ILE A 361 -13.01 -19.65 -9.99
C ILE A 361 -11.98 -18.87 -9.18
N ASN A 362 -12.22 -17.58 -8.90
CA ASN A 362 -11.24 -16.70 -8.24
C ASN A 362 -11.62 -16.32 -6.80
N GLY A 363 -12.89 -16.46 -6.38
CA GLY A 363 -13.34 -16.23 -5.00
C GLY A 363 -13.24 -14.79 -4.47
N ARG A 364 -12.87 -13.84 -5.34
CA ARG A 364 -12.50 -12.46 -4.99
C ARG A 364 -13.65 -11.66 -4.38
N LEU A 365 -14.86 -11.77 -4.94
CA LEU A 365 -16.05 -11.08 -4.42
C LEU A 365 -16.44 -11.61 -3.02
N SER A 366 -16.32 -12.92 -2.81
CA SER A 366 -16.53 -13.55 -1.50
C SER A 366 -15.49 -13.08 -0.48
N GLN A 367 -14.25 -12.87 -0.90
CA GLN A 367 -13.20 -12.33 -0.03
C GLN A 367 -13.47 -10.87 0.31
N PHE A 368 -13.83 -10.03 -0.67
CA PHE A 368 -14.23 -8.64 -0.45
C PHE A 368 -15.35 -8.52 0.58
N VAL A 369 -16.41 -9.35 0.46
CA VAL A 369 -17.52 -9.33 1.41
C VAL A 369 -17.07 -9.74 2.83
N LYS A 370 -16.18 -10.73 2.97
CA LYS A 370 -15.63 -11.12 4.28
C LYS A 370 -14.75 -10.02 4.89
N ASP A 371 -13.96 -9.37 4.07
CA ASP A 371 -13.10 -8.25 4.48
C ASP A 371 -13.96 -7.07 4.94
N LEU A 372 -15.06 -6.80 4.23
CA LEU A 372 -16.02 -5.75 4.58
C LEU A 372 -16.73 -6.02 5.92
N ILE A 373 -17.12 -7.27 6.19
CA ILE A 373 -17.66 -7.68 7.50
C ILE A 373 -16.61 -7.48 8.60
N SER A 374 -15.38 -7.93 8.36
CA SER A 374 -14.28 -7.82 9.33
C SER A 374 -13.98 -6.36 9.67
N PHE A 375 -13.98 -5.49 8.67
CA PHE A 375 -13.84 -4.05 8.84
C PHE A 375 -15.03 -3.43 9.63
N GLY A 376 -16.25 -3.86 9.33
CA GLY A 376 -17.47 -3.39 9.98
C GLY A 376 -17.56 -3.74 11.47
N ILE A 377 -17.06 -4.90 11.88
CA ILE A 377 -17.08 -5.36 13.28
C ILE A 377 -15.93 -4.74 14.11
N GLY A 378 -14.97 -4.09 13.47
CA GLY A 378 -13.85 -3.41 14.13
C GLY A 378 -12.65 -4.33 14.37
N GLY A 379 -12.17 -4.96 13.29
CA GLY A 379 -11.05 -5.92 13.29
C GLY A 379 -9.82 -5.58 14.13
#